data_AF-A0A6J4V6Q5-F1
#
_entry.id   AF-A0A6J4V6Q5-F1
#
_cell.length_a   1.000
_cell.length_b   1.000
_cell.length_c   1.000
_cell.angle_alpha   90.00
_cell.angle_beta   90.00
_cell.angle_gamma   90.00
#
_symmetry.space_group_name_H-M   'P 1'
#
loop_
_entity.id
_entity.type
_entity.pdbx_description
1 polymer ?
#
loop_
_entity_poly.entity_id
_entity_poly.type
_entity_poly.pdbx_seq_one_letter_code
_entity_poly.pdbx_strand_id
1 'polypeptide(L)'
;MAGTSPGLRVSDSLGLPERARGIRQLRETLAAIDRVHCVGPLPWIQVEIRSQMPQAGRFLYNPLGGVPLGIALRRGNSSKRLTLAHEVGHFLDYSAIGQPNRFETTARAIVLAGWRQAVMASTSVQRLLRLRGARPSSPRIGGHIHTGCVRYPATDVELWARSYAQYVALRGRDAALLDELDAARARGAGVDFAEQWDDDDFAPIAHAIDELFERLGWRR
;
A
#
# COMPACT_ATOMS: atom_id res chain seq x y z
N MET A 1 -17.91 -5.74 -32.13
CA MET A 1 -17.04 -6.00 -30.96
C MET A 1 -16.07 -4.84 -30.85
N ALA A 2 -16.32 -3.89 -29.96
CA ALA A 2 -15.40 -2.79 -29.70
C ALA A 2 -14.29 -3.34 -28.80
N GLY A 3 -13.06 -3.43 -29.31
CA GLY A 3 -11.90 -3.77 -28.49
C GLY A 3 -11.74 -2.71 -27.42
N THR A 4 -11.89 -3.10 -26.14
CA THR A 4 -11.51 -2.27 -25.01
C THR A 4 -10.03 -1.93 -25.15
N SER A 5 -9.70 -0.65 -25.33
CA SER A 5 -8.32 -0.18 -25.31
C SER A 5 -7.63 -0.73 -24.06
N PRO A 6 -6.43 -1.34 -24.19
CA PRO A 6 -5.73 -1.85 -23.03
C PRO A 6 -5.49 -0.69 -22.05
N GLY A 7 -5.89 -0.87 -20.79
CA GLY A 7 -5.70 0.16 -19.77
C GLY A 7 -4.22 0.57 -19.65
N LEU A 8 -3.99 1.78 -19.14
CA LEU A 8 -2.66 2.37 -19.02
C LEU A 8 -1.82 1.63 -17.98
N ARG A 9 -0.49 1.76 -18.07
CA ARG A 9 0.42 1.25 -17.05
C ARG A 9 0.52 2.26 -15.90
N VAL A 10 0.69 1.76 -14.68
CA VAL A 10 0.94 2.63 -13.52
C VAL A 10 2.30 3.30 -13.68
N SER A 11 3.27 2.59 -14.28
CA SER A 11 4.62 3.12 -14.50
C SER A 11 4.68 4.34 -15.43
N ASP A 12 3.72 4.50 -16.36
CA ASP A 12 3.67 5.63 -17.29
C ASP A 12 3.43 6.97 -16.56
N SER A 13 2.88 6.93 -15.34
CA SER A 13 2.59 8.12 -14.52
C SER A 13 3.63 8.38 -13.43
N LEU A 14 4.74 7.64 -13.40
CA LEU A 14 5.76 7.74 -12.35
C LEU A 14 7.15 8.08 -12.90
N GLY A 15 7.62 9.30 -12.62
CA GLY A 15 8.97 9.74 -12.95
C GLY A 15 10.00 9.14 -12.00
N LEU A 16 10.84 8.21 -12.44
CA LEU A 16 11.87 7.62 -11.60
C LEU A 16 13.15 8.48 -11.52
N PRO A 17 13.90 8.42 -10.40
CA PRO A 17 15.13 9.18 -10.26
C PRO A 17 16.28 8.43 -10.95
N GLU A 18 16.45 8.68 -12.26
CA GLU A 18 17.28 7.89 -13.19
C GLU A 18 18.75 7.65 -12.75
N ARG A 19 19.31 8.59 -11.98
CA ARG A 19 20.71 8.52 -11.51
C ARG A 19 20.84 7.95 -10.09
N ALA A 20 19.75 7.52 -9.45
CA ALA A 20 19.78 7.09 -8.07
C ALA A 20 20.24 5.63 -7.90
N ARG A 21 21.01 5.38 -6.85
CA ARG A 21 21.34 4.01 -6.43
C ARG A 21 20.05 3.25 -6.10
N GLY A 22 19.87 2.07 -6.68
CA GLY A 22 18.65 1.28 -6.52
C GLY A 22 17.57 1.56 -7.56
N ILE A 23 17.84 2.36 -8.60
CA ILE A 23 16.90 2.62 -9.70
C ILE A 23 16.35 1.33 -10.35
N ARG A 24 17.20 0.30 -10.50
CA ARG A 24 16.79 -1.01 -11.04
C ARG A 24 15.67 -1.64 -10.18
N GLN A 25 15.82 -1.61 -8.85
CA GLN A 25 14.82 -2.10 -7.90
C GLN A 25 13.47 -1.38 -8.07
N LEU A 26 13.49 -0.06 -8.28
CA LEU A 26 12.26 0.70 -8.51
C LEU A 26 11.60 0.33 -9.84
N ARG A 27 12.38 0.23 -10.93
CA ARG A 27 11.88 -0.18 -12.25
C ARG A 27 11.26 -1.58 -12.22
N GLU A 28 11.93 -2.53 -11.58
CA GLU A 28 11.42 -3.90 -11.40
C GLU A 28 10.11 -3.92 -10.62
N THR A 29 9.99 -3.11 -9.57
CA THR A 29 8.76 -2.99 -8.78
C THR A 29 7.61 -2.46 -9.64
N LEU A 30 7.83 -1.39 -10.40
CA LEU A 30 6.80 -0.83 -11.26
C LEU A 30 6.41 -1.81 -12.39
N ALA A 31 7.37 -2.54 -12.93
CA ALA A 31 7.08 -3.61 -13.89
C ALA A 31 6.26 -4.75 -13.25
N ALA A 32 6.49 -5.08 -11.97
CA ALA A 32 5.68 -6.05 -11.25
C ALA A 32 4.23 -5.56 -11.05
N ILE A 33 4.06 -4.29 -10.66
CA ILE A 33 2.73 -3.65 -10.57
C ILE A 33 2.01 -3.71 -11.93
N ASP A 34 2.69 -3.30 -12.99
CA ASP A 34 2.13 -3.30 -14.34
C ASP A 34 1.77 -4.69 -14.85
N ARG A 35 2.41 -5.77 -14.37
CA ARG A 35 2.00 -7.14 -14.70
C ARG A 35 0.69 -7.53 -14.02
N VAL A 36 0.42 -7.00 -12.83
CA VAL A 36 -0.72 -7.39 -12.00
C VAL A 36 -2.01 -6.72 -12.47
N HIS A 37 -1.95 -5.45 -12.88
CA HIS A 37 -3.13 -4.72 -13.32
C HIS A 37 -2.79 -3.60 -14.30
N CYS A 38 -3.81 -2.98 -14.87
CA CYS A 38 -3.73 -1.71 -15.57
C CYS A 38 -4.47 -0.63 -14.76
N VAL A 39 -4.55 0.60 -15.28
CA VAL A 39 -5.23 1.71 -14.63
C VAL A 39 -5.82 2.67 -15.66
N GLY A 40 -6.79 3.49 -15.23
CA GLY A 40 -7.22 4.66 -16.00
C GLY A 40 -6.15 5.77 -16.02
N PRO A 41 -6.43 6.92 -16.65
CA PRO A 41 -5.53 8.07 -16.64
C PRO A 41 -5.14 8.48 -15.22
N LEU A 42 -3.84 8.65 -15.01
CA LEU A 42 -3.23 9.06 -13.75
C LEU A 42 -2.38 10.32 -13.99
N PRO A 43 -2.41 11.31 -13.07
CA PRO A 43 -1.49 12.44 -13.13
C PRO A 43 -0.05 11.95 -13.00
N TRP A 44 0.86 12.58 -13.74
CA TRP A 44 2.28 12.26 -13.62
C TRP A 44 2.84 12.83 -12.31
N ILE A 45 3.59 12.02 -11.56
CA ILE A 45 4.27 12.45 -10.32
C ILE A 45 5.70 11.93 -10.25
N GLN A 46 6.56 12.67 -9.52
CA GLN A 46 7.96 12.30 -9.36
C GLN A 46 8.16 11.32 -8.19
N VAL A 47 8.99 10.30 -8.41
CA VAL A 47 9.57 9.46 -7.36
C VAL A 47 10.96 9.99 -7.00
N GLU A 48 11.22 10.18 -5.72
CA GLU A 48 12.48 10.71 -5.20
C GLU A 48 13.10 9.77 -4.16
N ILE A 49 14.43 9.76 -4.08
CA ILE A 49 15.16 9.10 -2.99
C ILE A 49 15.78 10.15 -2.08
N ARG A 50 15.32 10.21 -0.82
CA ARG A 50 15.80 11.17 0.17
C ARG A 50 16.72 10.51 1.18
N SER A 51 17.75 11.22 1.63
CA SER A 51 18.77 10.70 2.56
C SER A 51 18.22 10.51 3.97
N GLN A 52 17.51 11.52 4.50
CA GLN A 52 16.97 11.53 5.84
C GLN A 52 15.44 11.66 5.78
N MET A 53 14.77 10.60 6.24
CA MET A 53 13.33 10.57 6.44
C MET A 53 13.02 9.72 7.69
N PRO A 54 12.05 10.13 8.53
CA PRO A 54 11.62 9.31 9.65
C PRO A 54 10.90 8.05 9.17
N GLN A 55 10.13 8.14 8.08
CA GLN A 55 9.46 7.00 7.45
C GLN A 55 10.34 6.32 6.39
N ALA A 56 9.99 5.07 6.05
CA ALA A 56 10.62 4.31 4.97
C ALA A 56 10.23 4.82 3.57
N GLY A 57 9.00 5.31 3.44
CA GLY A 57 8.42 5.94 2.25
C GLY A 57 7.35 6.96 2.65
N ARG A 58 6.91 7.77 1.69
CA ARG A 58 5.76 8.67 1.83
C ARG A 58 5.21 9.11 0.48
N PHE A 59 3.91 8.94 0.28
CA PHE A 59 3.12 9.61 -0.73
C PHE A 59 2.86 11.06 -0.32
N LEU A 60 3.19 12.00 -1.21
CA LEU A 60 3.09 13.44 -1.02
C LEU A 60 1.89 13.96 -1.80
N TYR A 61 1.02 14.71 -1.13
CA TYR A 61 -0.13 15.37 -1.73
C TYR A 61 -0.37 16.72 -1.04
N ASN A 62 -1.03 17.64 -1.74
CA ASN A 62 -1.48 18.90 -1.15
C ASN A 62 -2.92 18.73 -0.63
N PRO A 63 -3.16 18.72 0.70
CA PRO A 63 -4.50 18.54 1.25
C PRO A 63 -5.44 19.71 0.98
N LEU A 64 -4.92 20.91 0.72
CA LEU A 64 -5.72 22.11 0.41
C LEU A 64 -6.00 22.25 -1.08
N GLY A 65 -5.01 21.90 -1.91
CA GLY A 65 -5.08 22.02 -3.37
C GLY A 65 -5.62 20.79 -4.06
N GLY A 66 -5.76 19.66 -3.36
CA GLY A 66 -6.26 18.42 -3.93
C GLY A 66 -5.40 17.93 -5.10
N VAL A 67 -4.07 17.88 -4.95
CA VAL A 67 -3.19 17.41 -6.03
C VAL A 67 -2.12 16.45 -5.50
N PRO A 68 -1.86 15.32 -6.18
CA PRO A 68 -0.73 14.46 -5.87
C PRO A 68 0.56 15.15 -6.31
N LEU A 69 1.59 15.09 -5.46
CA LEU A 69 2.85 15.80 -5.66
C LEU A 69 4.02 14.84 -5.97
N GLY A 70 4.03 13.64 -5.40
CA GLY A 70 5.16 12.73 -5.56
C GLY A 70 5.17 11.57 -4.58
N ILE A 71 6.18 10.72 -4.72
CA ILE A 71 6.51 9.65 -3.79
C ILE A 71 7.96 9.85 -3.35
N ALA A 72 8.20 9.87 -2.04
CA ALA A 72 9.54 9.95 -1.47
C ALA A 72 9.90 8.63 -0.79
N LEU A 73 11.07 8.07 -1.13
CA LEU A 73 11.60 6.86 -0.51
C LEU A 73 12.88 7.17 0.26
N ARG A 74 13.04 6.55 1.43
CA ARG A 74 14.26 6.68 2.22
C ARG A 74 15.41 5.87 1.60
N ARG A 75 16.57 6.50 1.42
CA ARG A 75 17.77 5.88 0.81
C ARG A 75 18.20 4.59 1.51
N GLY A 76 18.19 4.58 2.85
CA GLY A 76 18.61 3.44 3.67
C GLY A 76 17.52 2.38 3.89
N ASN A 77 16.34 2.49 3.28
CA ASN A 77 15.28 1.49 3.43
C ASN A 77 15.72 0.13 2.83
N SER A 78 15.66 -0.96 3.60
CA SER A 78 15.99 -2.31 3.14
C SER A 78 14.86 -2.98 2.34
N SER A 79 13.62 -2.52 2.49
CA SER A 79 12.43 -3.04 1.79
C SER A 79 11.86 -2.03 0.78
N LYS A 80 12.70 -1.50 -0.14
CA LYS A 80 12.24 -0.43 -1.06
C LYS A 80 11.20 -0.90 -2.07
N ARG A 81 11.17 -2.17 -2.48
CA ARG A 81 10.15 -2.65 -3.43
C ARG A 81 8.79 -2.63 -2.77
N LEU A 82 8.69 -3.26 -1.60
CA LEU A 82 7.45 -3.35 -0.85
C LEU A 82 6.98 -1.95 -0.40
N THR A 83 7.89 -1.09 0.04
CA THR A 83 7.56 0.31 0.35
C THR A 83 7.09 1.08 -0.89
N LEU A 84 7.76 0.97 -2.04
CA LEU A 84 7.28 1.64 -3.26
C LEU A 84 5.88 1.15 -3.64
N ALA A 85 5.63 -0.16 -3.60
CA ALA A 85 4.29 -0.70 -3.86
C ALA A 85 3.25 -0.13 -2.88
N HIS A 86 3.58 -0.02 -1.59
CA HIS A 86 2.73 0.62 -0.59
C HIS A 86 2.42 2.09 -0.93
N GLU A 87 3.43 2.90 -1.24
CA GLU A 87 3.20 4.31 -1.60
C GLU A 87 2.41 4.46 -2.91
N VAL A 88 2.58 3.55 -3.87
CA VAL A 88 1.72 3.48 -5.06
C VAL A 88 0.28 3.15 -4.68
N GLY A 89 0.06 2.29 -3.68
CA GLY A 89 -1.27 2.02 -3.13
C GLY A 89 -1.96 3.30 -2.65
N HIS A 90 -1.27 4.15 -1.89
CA HIS A 90 -1.80 5.46 -1.51
C HIS A 90 -2.11 6.35 -2.71
N PHE A 91 -1.22 6.39 -3.70
CA PHE A 91 -1.43 7.18 -4.90
C PHE A 91 -2.68 6.73 -5.68
N LEU A 92 -2.91 5.42 -5.82
CA LEU A 92 -4.09 4.89 -6.50
C LEU A 92 -5.39 5.21 -5.75
N ASP A 93 -5.41 5.05 -4.42
CA ASP A 93 -6.56 5.42 -3.59
C ASP A 93 -6.89 6.90 -3.70
N TYR A 94 -5.85 7.75 -3.74
CA TYR A 94 -6.03 9.19 -3.84
C TYR A 94 -6.43 9.67 -5.23
N SER A 95 -5.94 9.03 -6.29
CA SER A 95 -5.99 9.61 -7.65
C SER A 95 -6.83 8.83 -8.65
N ALA A 96 -7.12 7.54 -8.41
CA ALA A 96 -7.72 6.68 -9.43
C ALA A 96 -8.92 5.85 -8.95
N ILE A 97 -9.00 5.53 -7.66
CA ILE A 97 -10.19 4.87 -7.11
C ILE A 97 -11.26 5.93 -6.89
N GLY A 98 -12.46 5.73 -7.44
CA GLY A 98 -13.59 6.63 -7.26
C GLY A 98 -13.32 8.06 -7.73
N GLN A 99 -13.40 9.05 -6.83
CA GLN A 99 -13.18 10.45 -7.18
C GLN A 99 -11.70 10.82 -7.08
N PRO A 100 -11.12 11.47 -8.11
CA PRO A 100 -9.72 11.87 -8.06
C PRO A 100 -9.48 12.92 -6.98
N ASN A 101 -8.26 12.94 -6.47
CA ASN A 101 -7.74 13.88 -5.48
C ASN A 101 -8.36 13.77 -4.08
N ARG A 102 -8.76 12.56 -3.71
CA ARG A 102 -9.41 12.25 -2.44
C ARG A 102 -9.14 10.80 -2.08
N PHE A 103 -8.82 10.53 -0.81
CA PHE A 103 -8.74 9.16 -0.32
C PHE A 103 -10.14 8.56 -0.22
N GLU A 104 -10.49 7.69 -1.15
CA GLU A 104 -11.77 7.00 -1.17
C GLU A 104 -11.93 6.00 -0.01
N THR A 105 -10.82 5.51 0.54
CA THR A 105 -10.81 4.77 1.81
C THR A 105 -11.37 5.61 2.96
N THR A 106 -10.87 6.84 3.13
CA THR A 106 -11.33 7.79 4.17
C THR A 106 -12.77 8.24 3.93
N ALA A 107 -13.14 8.43 2.66
CA ALA A 107 -14.49 8.73 2.22
C ALA A 107 -15.53 7.66 2.53
N ARG A 108 -15.08 6.44 2.87
CA ARG A 108 -15.90 5.23 2.96
C ARG A 108 -16.67 4.95 1.67
N ALA A 109 -16.01 5.14 0.53
CA ALA A 109 -16.59 4.90 -0.79
C ALA A 109 -17.23 3.53 -0.90
N ILE A 110 -18.38 3.46 -1.60
CA ILE A 110 -19.10 2.20 -1.84
C ILE A 110 -18.29 1.25 -2.72
N VAL A 111 -17.48 1.78 -3.63
CA VAL A 111 -16.62 0.98 -4.52
C VAL A 111 -15.62 0.12 -3.73
N LEU A 112 -15.17 0.62 -2.56
CA LEU A 112 -14.25 -0.06 -1.66
C LEU A 112 -14.95 -0.92 -0.59
N ALA A 113 -16.29 -1.06 -0.62
CA ALA A 113 -17.02 -1.73 0.45
C ALA A 113 -16.64 -3.22 0.63
N GLY A 114 -16.50 -3.96 -0.47
CA GLY A 114 -16.10 -5.38 -0.43
C GLY A 114 -14.70 -5.56 0.15
N TRP A 115 -13.73 -4.78 -0.35
CA TRP A 115 -12.37 -4.75 0.21
C TRP A 115 -12.36 -4.40 1.70
N ARG A 116 -13.08 -3.34 2.10
CA ARG A 116 -13.13 -2.91 3.50
C ARG A 116 -13.71 -3.99 4.41
N GLN A 117 -14.76 -4.66 3.96
CA GLN A 117 -15.35 -5.77 4.70
C GLN A 117 -14.35 -6.92 4.88
N ALA A 118 -13.67 -7.34 3.82
CA ALA A 118 -12.67 -8.41 3.88
C ALA A 118 -11.51 -8.06 4.83
N VAL A 119 -10.98 -6.84 4.72
CA VAL A 119 -9.90 -6.36 5.59
C VAL A 119 -10.33 -6.31 7.05
N MET A 120 -11.50 -5.77 7.36
CA MET A 120 -12.01 -5.67 8.74
C MET A 120 -12.36 -7.04 9.33
N ALA A 121 -12.68 -8.03 8.49
CA ALA A 121 -12.93 -9.40 8.92
C ALA A 121 -11.64 -10.18 9.24
N SER A 122 -10.48 -9.74 8.73
CA SER A 122 -9.20 -10.45 8.94
C SER A 122 -8.78 -10.52 10.40
N THR A 123 -8.19 -11.64 10.79
CA THR A 123 -7.69 -11.91 12.15
C THR A 123 -6.65 -10.87 12.55
N SER A 124 -5.75 -10.53 11.64
CA SER A 124 -4.68 -9.55 11.85
C SER A 124 -5.23 -8.16 12.19
N VAL A 125 -6.24 -7.70 11.44
CA VAL A 125 -6.88 -6.39 11.68
C VAL A 125 -7.72 -6.41 12.94
N GLN A 126 -8.48 -7.49 13.20
CA GLN A 126 -9.23 -7.62 14.45
C GLN A 126 -8.30 -7.58 15.68
N ARG A 127 -7.14 -8.25 15.62
CA ARG A 127 -6.13 -8.19 16.68
C ARG A 127 -5.59 -6.76 16.87
N LEU A 128 -5.24 -6.08 15.78
CA LEU A 128 -4.79 -4.68 15.81
C LEU A 128 -5.84 -3.75 16.44
N LEU A 129 -7.12 -3.91 16.11
CA LEU A 129 -8.21 -3.12 16.67
C LEU A 129 -8.43 -3.38 18.16
N ARG A 130 -8.30 -4.63 18.62
CA ARG A 130 -8.35 -4.97 20.05
C ARG A 130 -7.24 -4.28 20.84
N LEU A 131 -6.02 -4.26 20.30
CA LEU A 131 -4.88 -3.57 20.92
C LEU A 131 -5.08 -2.05 20.97
N ARG A 132 -5.72 -1.47 19.94
CA ARG A 132 -6.09 -0.05 19.93
C ARG A 132 -7.19 0.30 20.95
N GLY A 133 -8.13 -0.63 21.18
CA GLY A 133 -9.27 -0.44 22.09
C GLY A 133 -8.95 -0.73 23.56
N ALA A 134 -7.91 -1.51 23.86
CA ALA A 134 -7.46 -1.76 25.22
C ALA A 134 -6.97 -0.46 25.89
N ARG A 135 -7.63 -0.06 27.00
CA ARG A 135 -7.06 0.96 27.91
C ARG A 135 -5.80 0.37 28.56
N PRO A 136 -4.70 1.13 28.69
CA PRO A 136 -3.53 0.63 29.39
C PRO A 136 -3.86 0.48 30.89
N SER A 137 -4.14 -0.74 31.31
CA SER A 137 -4.03 -1.12 32.73
C SER A 137 -2.53 -1.15 33.05
N SER A 138 -2.00 -0.05 33.59
CA SER A 138 -0.60 0.05 34.04
C SER A 138 -0.37 -0.91 35.23
N PRO A 139 0.79 -1.58 35.35
CA PRO A 139 2.01 -0.89 35.76
C PRO A 139 3.25 -1.22 34.91
N ARG A 140 4.09 -0.18 34.76
CA ARG A 140 5.52 -0.18 34.41
C ARG A 140 6.19 -1.56 34.29
N ILE A 141 6.18 -2.11 33.07
CA ILE A 141 7.26 -2.95 32.53
C ILE A 141 7.80 -2.17 31.32
N GLY A 142 9.10 -1.92 31.30
CA GLY A 142 9.74 -0.88 30.50
C GLY A 142 9.67 -1.08 28.99
N GLY A 143 8.56 -0.67 28.39
CA GLY A 143 8.42 -0.51 26.95
C GLY A 143 7.34 0.53 26.68
N HIS A 144 7.74 1.76 26.35
CA HIS A 144 6.80 2.78 25.91
C HIS A 144 6.13 2.31 24.61
N ILE A 145 4.93 1.71 24.69
CA ILE A 145 4.07 1.55 23.53
C ILE A 145 3.62 2.96 23.13
N HIS A 146 4.31 3.55 22.17
CA HIS A 146 3.93 4.83 21.58
C HIS A 146 2.55 4.67 20.96
N THR A 147 1.53 5.29 21.57
CA THR A 147 0.13 5.26 21.11
C THR A 147 -0.07 5.79 19.68
N GLY A 148 0.93 6.51 19.11
CA GLY A 148 0.99 6.86 17.69
C GLY A 148 1.32 5.69 16.75
N CYS A 149 2.09 4.70 17.21
CA CYS A 149 2.55 3.54 16.43
C CYS A 149 1.41 2.56 16.10
N VAL A 150 0.38 2.48 16.96
CA VAL A 150 -0.81 1.63 16.75
C VAL A 150 -1.94 2.38 16.01
N ARG A 151 -1.98 3.71 16.09
CA ARG A 151 -3.04 4.51 15.44
C ARG A 151 -2.87 4.64 13.94
N TYR A 152 -1.64 4.77 13.45
CA TYR A 152 -1.35 4.99 12.04
C TYR A 152 -1.69 3.75 11.17
N PRO A 153 -1.19 2.53 11.48
CA PRO A 153 -1.37 1.35 10.60
C PRO A 153 -2.79 0.79 10.53
N ALA A 154 -3.69 1.27 11.41
CA ALA A 154 -5.08 0.83 11.52
C ALA A 154 -6.07 1.77 10.81
N THR A 155 -5.60 2.78 10.08
CA THR A 155 -6.48 3.61 9.26
C THR A 155 -6.83 2.88 7.96
N ASP A 156 -8.02 3.11 7.41
CA ASP A 156 -8.44 2.49 6.15
C ASP A 156 -7.44 2.81 5.01
N VAL A 157 -6.84 4.01 5.01
CA VAL A 157 -5.80 4.44 4.06
C VAL A 157 -4.55 3.55 4.13
N GLU A 158 -4.06 3.30 5.34
CA GLU A 158 -2.87 2.45 5.57
C GLU A 158 -3.18 0.97 5.33
N LEU A 159 -4.35 0.50 5.75
CA LEU A 159 -4.78 -0.86 5.49
C LEU A 159 -4.89 -1.13 3.98
N TRP A 160 -5.36 -0.15 3.20
CA TRP A 160 -5.37 -0.24 1.74
C TRP A 160 -3.96 -0.34 1.19
N ALA A 161 -3.07 0.60 1.51
CA ALA A 161 -1.71 0.59 0.98
C ALA A 161 -0.91 -0.66 1.35
N ARG A 162 -1.06 -1.16 2.59
CA ARG A 162 -0.47 -2.43 3.04
C ARG A 162 -1.01 -3.61 2.23
N SER A 163 -2.34 -3.74 2.14
CA SER A 163 -2.96 -4.84 1.41
C SER A 163 -2.65 -4.80 -0.09
N TYR A 164 -2.61 -3.62 -0.70
CA TYR A 164 -2.19 -3.46 -2.08
C TYR A 164 -0.75 -3.93 -2.31
N ALA A 165 0.20 -3.55 -1.44
CA ALA A 165 1.59 -3.97 -1.56
C ALA A 165 1.74 -5.50 -1.49
N GLN A 166 1.05 -6.15 -0.54
CA GLN A 166 1.04 -7.61 -0.43
C GLN A 166 0.33 -8.28 -1.62
N TYR A 167 -0.78 -7.71 -2.10
CA TYR A 167 -1.48 -8.19 -3.29
C TYR A 167 -0.58 -8.18 -4.53
N VAL A 168 0.16 -7.09 -4.76
CA VAL A 168 1.12 -7.00 -5.87
C VAL A 168 2.22 -8.06 -5.74
N ALA A 169 2.78 -8.25 -4.55
CA ALA A 169 3.81 -9.27 -4.33
C ALA A 169 3.30 -10.68 -4.68
N LEU A 170 2.12 -11.05 -4.18
CA LEU A 170 1.54 -12.39 -4.36
C LEU A 170 1.03 -12.62 -5.79
N ARG A 171 0.28 -11.67 -6.37
CA ARG A 171 -0.26 -11.80 -7.73
C ARG A 171 0.82 -11.65 -8.80
N GLY A 172 1.80 -10.78 -8.55
CA GLY A 172 2.91 -10.54 -9.47
C GLY A 172 3.96 -11.65 -9.47
N ARG A 173 3.96 -12.50 -8.42
CA ARG A 173 4.93 -13.59 -8.19
C ARG A 173 6.39 -13.14 -8.34
N ASP A 174 6.66 -11.90 -7.96
CA ASP A 174 7.99 -11.32 -8.10
C ASP A 174 8.83 -11.72 -6.88
N ALA A 175 9.85 -12.54 -7.11
CA ALA A 175 10.64 -13.16 -6.04
C ALA A 175 11.23 -12.12 -5.07
N ALA A 176 11.72 -10.98 -5.59
CA ALA A 176 12.32 -9.95 -4.73
C ALA A 176 11.27 -9.20 -3.89
N LEU A 177 10.05 -9.02 -4.40
CA LEU A 177 8.93 -8.50 -3.60
C LEU A 177 8.46 -9.52 -2.56
N LEU A 178 8.42 -10.81 -2.90
CA LEU A 178 8.09 -11.88 -1.96
C LEU A 178 9.13 -11.97 -0.83
N ASP A 179 10.42 -11.90 -1.14
CA ASP A 179 11.48 -11.87 -0.14
C ASP A 179 11.33 -10.67 0.82
N GLU A 180 10.99 -9.49 0.30
CA GLU A 180 10.74 -8.30 1.13
C GLU A 180 9.45 -8.42 1.97
N LEU A 181 8.41 -9.09 1.44
CA LEU A 181 7.18 -9.41 2.16
C LEU A 181 7.44 -10.38 3.32
N ASP A 182 8.18 -11.46 3.08
CA ASP A 182 8.53 -12.45 4.10
C ASP A 182 9.42 -11.83 5.18
N ALA A 183 10.38 -10.98 4.79
CA ALA A 183 11.17 -10.22 5.75
C ALA A 183 10.32 -9.24 6.58
N ALA A 184 9.26 -8.66 6.00
CA ALA A 184 8.33 -7.79 6.72
C ALA A 184 7.48 -8.58 7.73
N ARG A 185 6.96 -9.75 7.33
CA ARG A 185 6.25 -10.68 8.21
C ARG A 185 7.14 -11.16 9.35
N ALA A 186 8.39 -11.54 9.07
CA ALA A 186 9.35 -11.98 10.06
C ALA A 186 9.69 -10.89 11.09
N ARG A 187 9.83 -9.62 10.67
CA ARG A 187 9.97 -8.48 11.61
C ARG A 187 8.73 -8.27 12.47
N GLY A 188 7.56 -8.61 11.92
CA GLY A 188 6.27 -8.59 12.61
C GLY A 188 6.03 -9.80 13.54
N ALA A 189 6.86 -10.84 13.46
CA ALA A 189 6.69 -12.04 14.26
C ALA A 189 7.02 -11.74 15.72
N GLY A 190 6.05 -11.97 16.62
CA GLY A 190 6.23 -11.76 18.06
C GLY A 190 6.00 -10.32 18.55
N VAL A 191 5.74 -9.36 17.67
CA VAL A 191 5.16 -8.06 18.07
C VAL A 191 3.64 -8.14 18.11
N ASP A 192 3.01 -7.24 18.88
CA ASP A 192 1.57 -7.29 19.12
C ASP A 192 0.74 -7.16 17.83
N PHE A 193 1.28 -6.52 16.79
CA PHE A 193 0.66 -6.44 15.46
C PHE A 193 1.70 -6.59 14.33
N ALA A 194 1.37 -7.37 13.31
CA ALA A 194 2.16 -7.48 12.08
C ALA A 194 1.69 -6.44 11.04
N GLU A 195 2.66 -5.89 10.27
CA GLU A 195 2.38 -4.98 9.15
C GLU A 195 1.81 -5.69 7.91
N GLN A 196 1.98 -7.01 7.80
CA GLN A 196 1.47 -7.80 6.69
C GLN A 196 0.70 -9.01 7.22
N TRP A 197 -0.24 -9.52 6.42
CA TRP A 197 -1.09 -10.67 6.75
C TRP A 197 -0.37 -11.96 6.39
N ASP A 198 -0.65 -13.04 7.12
CA ASP A 198 -0.33 -14.39 6.64
C ASP A 198 -1.19 -14.75 5.42
N ASP A 199 -0.79 -15.77 4.65
CA ASP A 199 -1.43 -16.08 3.36
C ASP A 199 -2.92 -16.42 3.49
N ASP A 200 -3.30 -17.23 4.48
CA ASP A 200 -4.71 -17.62 4.70
C ASP A 200 -5.59 -16.44 5.12
N ASP A 201 -5.06 -15.56 5.99
CA ASP A 201 -5.77 -14.35 6.45
C ASP A 201 -5.88 -13.31 5.34
N PHE A 202 -4.94 -13.33 4.38
CA PHE A 202 -4.91 -12.42 3.24
C PHE A 202 -5.74 -12.89 2.05
N ALA A 203 -5.96 -14.18 1.86
CA ALA A 203 -6.64 -14.71 0.67
C ALA A 203 -8.01 -14.05 0.40
N PRO A 204 -8.89 -13.82 1.40
CA PRO A 204 -10.15 -13.10 1.17
C PRO A 204 -9.94 -11.63 0.78
N ILE A 205 -8.90 -10.97 1.30
CA ILE A 205 -8.56 -9.59 0.96
C ILE A 205 -8.08 -9.53 -0.49
N ALA A 206 -7.21 -10.45 -0.89
CA ALA A 206 -6.71 -10.53 -2.27
C ALA A 206 -7.85 -10.72 -3.27
N HIS A 207 -8.80 -11.60 -2.96
CA HIS A 207 -9.99 -11.81 -3.77
C HIS A 207 -10.84 -10.54 -3.88
N ALA A 208 -11.07 -9.82 -2.77
CA ALA A 208 -11.80 -8.56 -2.80
C ALA A 208 -11.09 -7.46 -3.62
N ILE A 209 -9.75 -7.48 -3.68
CA ILE A 209 -8.98 -6.60 -4.58
C ILE A 209 -9.15 -7.03 -6.05
N ASP A 210 -9.17 -8.34 -6.35
CA ASP A 210 -9.46 -8.82 -7.71
C ASP A 210 -10.83 -8.30 -8.20
N GLU A 211 -11.87 -8.43 -7.37
CA GLU A 211 -13.22 -7.95 -7.70
C GLU A 211 -13.30 -6.42 -7.82
N LEU A 212 -12.53 -5.68 -7.00
CA LEU A 212 -12.43 -4.24 -7.09
C LEU A 212 -11.81 -3.84 -8.44
N PHE A 213 -10.71 -4.48 -8.83
CA PHE A 213 -10.04 -4.20 -10.09
C PHE A 213 -10.89 -4.59 -11.29
N GLU A 214 -11.70 -5.64 -11.19
CA GLU A 214 -12.67 -5.98 -12.24
C GLU A 214 -13.72 -4.88 -12.41
N ARG A 215 -14.29 -4.39 -11.30
CA ARG A 215 -15.26 -3.28 -11.32
C ARG A 215 -14.68 -1.98 -11.87
N LEU A 216 -13.40 -1.73 -11.63
CA LEU A 216 -12.69 -0.56 -12.14
C LEU A 216 -12.20 -0.72 -13.60
N GLY A 217 -12.32 -1.92 -14.19
CA GLY A 217 -11.78 -2.21 -15.51
C GLY A 217 -10.24 -2.29 -15.55
N TRP A 218 -9.62 -2.60 -14.41
CA TRP A 218 -8.16 -2.66 -14.23
C TRP A 218 -7.58 -4.06 -14.39
N ARG A 219 -8.43 -5.07 -14.61
CA ARG A 219 -7.97 -6.45 -14.88
C ARG A 219 -7.28 -6.53 -16.23
N ARG A 220 -6.18 -7.28 -16.27
CA ARG A 220 -5.50 -7.69 -17.49
C ARG A 220 -5.99 -9.05 -17.95
#